data_AF-A0A936LYY2-F1
#
_entry.id   AF-A0A936LYY2-F1
#
_cell.length_a   1.000
_cell.length_b   1.000
_cell.length_c   1.000
_cell.angle_alpha   90.00
_cell.angle_beta   90.00
_cell.angle_gamma   90.00
#
_symmetry.space_group_name_H-M   'P 1'
#
loop_
_entity.id
_entity.type
_entity.pdbx_description
1 polymer ?
#
loop_
_entity_poly.entity_id
_entity_poly.type
_entity_poly.pdbx_seq_one_letter_code
_entity_poly.pdbx_strand_id
1 'polypeptide(L)'
;MDKRKPVGRTVAELEPLFAALPAARFCFDIGHARQVDPSMTEAALLLDAFGDRLAEVHMSEVNAASRHDPISLNAVAAFSRVAGAIREEVPIVRLRVRHGPGGGGRRGRGQLSGTTLAMRPMAASWGNGRNPFREFRG
;
A
#
# COMPACT_ATOMS: atom_id res chain seq x y z
N MET A 1 -1.72 -3.68 -8.28
CA MET A 1 -0.85 -4.64 -7.57
C MET A 1 -1.69 -5.52 -6.67
N ASP A 2 -2.12 -6.68 -7.13
CA ASP A 2 -2.70 -7.74 -6.30
C ASP A 2 -2.26 -9.04 -6.97
N LYS A 3 -1.64 -9.98 -6.24
CA LYS A 3 -1.12 -11.22 -6.84
C LYS A 3 -2.19 -12.03 -7.57
N ARG A 4 -3.46 -11.84 -7.20
CA ARG A 4 -4.62 -12.51 -7.81
C ARG A 4 -5.00 -11.92 -9.16
N LYS A 5 -4.53 -10.70 -9.47
CA LYS A 5 -4.77 -10.05 -10.76
C LYS A 5 -3.69 -10.47 -11.77
N PRO A 6 -4.05 -10.63 -13.06
CA PRO A 6 -3.10 -11.03 -14.08
C PRO A 6 -2.17 -9.91 -14.55
N VAL A 7 -2.43 -8.66 -14.13
CA VAL A 7 -1.70 -7.46 -14.56
C VAL A 7 -1.60 -6.45 -13.42
N GLY A 8 -0.64 -5.53 -13.56
CA GLY A 8 -0.46 -4.39 -12.68
C GLY A 8 0.31 -4.72 -11.41
N ARG A 9 1.25 -5.66 -11.49
CA ARG A 9 2.09 -6.15 -10.38
C ARG A 9 3.55 -5.71 -10.50
N THR A 10 4.04 -5.53 -11.72
CA THR A 10 5.43 -5.15 -12.04
C THR A 10 5.46 -3.93 -12.97
N VAL A 11 6.65 -3.36 -13.17
CA VAL A 11 6.86 -2.24 -14.11
C VAL A 11 6.42 -2.62 -15.53
N ALA A 12 6.91 -3.76 -16.03
CA ALA A 12 6.60 -4.24 -17.38
C ALA A 12 5.10 -4.45 -17.63
N GLU A 13 4.33 -4.78 -16.59
CA GLU A 13 2.88 -4.93 -16.68
C GLU A 13 2.12 -3.59 -16.67
N LEU A 14 2.63 -2.57 -15.98
CA LEU A 14 1.97 -1.26 -15.86
C LEU A 14 2.38 -0.28 -16.96
N GLU A 15 3.60 -0.37 -17.47
CA GLU A 15 4.13 0.51 -18.51
C GLU A 15 3.21 0.64 -19.74
N PRO A 16 2.73 -0.46 -20.38
CA PRO A 16 1.82 -0.33 -21.52
C PRO A 16 0.47 0.32 -21.14
N LEU A 17 0.02 0.18 -19.89
CA LEU A 17 -1.21 0.82 -19.41
C LEU A 17 -1.03 2.33 -19.25
N PHE A 18 0.10 2.78 -18.70
CA PHE A 18 0.39 4.21 -18.58
C PHE A 18 0.72 4.85 -19.93
N ALA A 19 1.28 4.10 -20.88
CA ALA A 19 1.44 4.55 -22.26
C ALA A 19 0.08 4.79 -22.93
N ALA A 20 -0.88 3.86 -22.75
CA ALA A 20 -2.23 4.00 -23.28
C ALA A 20 -3.09 5.04 -22.53
N LEU A 21 -2.80 5.29 -21.26
CA LEU A 21 -3.54 6.20 -20.39
C LEU A 21 -2.59 7.27 -19.79
N PRO A 22 -2.15 8.26 -20.60
CA PRO A 22 -1.11 9.20 -20.17
C PRO A 22 -1.54 10.08 -18.99
N ALA A 23 -2.84 10.29 -18.79
CA ALA A 23 -3.39 11.04 -17.65
C ALA A 23 -3.64 10.17 -16.40
N ALA A 24 -3.48 8.85 -16.49
CA ALA A 24 -3.66 7.97 -15.35
C ALA A 24 -2.58 8.21 -14.30
N ARG A 25 -3.01 8.19 -13.04
CA ARG A 25 -2.15 8.30 -11.87
C ARG A 25 -1.92 6.95 -11.21
N PHE A 26 -0.86 6.87 -10.43
CA PHE A 26 -0.43 5.64 -9.77
C PHE A 26 -0.90 5.60 -8.31
N CYS A 27 -1.81 4.68 -7.99
CA CYS A 27 -2.18 4.35 -6.60
C CYS A 27 -1.36 3.12 -6.17
N PHE A 28 -0.51 3.30 -5.17
CA PHE A 28 0.46 2.28 -4.75
C PHE A 28 0.01 1.53 -3.50
N ASP A 29 -0.39 0.27 -3.63
CA ASP A 29 -0.67 -0.61 -2.48
C ASP A 29 0.61 -1.35 -2.07
N ILE A 30 1.26 -0.86 -1.02
CA ILE A 30 2.56 -1.37 -0.55
C ILE A 30 2.43 -2.77 0.10
N GLY A 31 1.25 -3.08 0.66
CA GLY A 31 0.96 -4.38 1.24
C GLY A 31 0.92 -5.45 0.15
N HIS A 32 0.17 -5.19 -0.92
CA HIS A 32 0.13 -6.10 -2.04
C HIS A 32 1.44 -6.16 -2.84
N ALA A 33 2.20 -5.06 -2.93
CA ALA A 33 3.54 -5.10 -3.53
C ALA A 33 4.46 -6.08 -2.79
N ARG A 34 4.47 -6.05 -1.45
CA ARG A 34 5.17 -7.05 -0.61
C ARG A 34 4.65 -8.48 -0.83
N GLN A 35 3.37 -8.64 -1.12
CA GLN A 35 2.77 -9.94 -1.39
C GLN A 35 3.19 -10.53 -2.75
N VAL A 36 3.46 -9.66 -3.73
CA VAL A 36 4.00 -10.03 -5.05
C VAL A 36 5.48 -10.38 -4.90
N ASP A 37 6.24 -9.52 -4.22
CA ASP A 37 7.66 -9.68 -3.97
C ASP A 37 8.02 -9.29 -2.52
N PRO A 38 8.23 -10.27 -1.62
CA PRO A 38 8.58 -10.01 -0.23
C PRO A 38 9.91 -9.29 -0.02
N SER A 39 10.79 -9.27 -1.03
CA SER A 39 12.06 -8.55 -0.96
C SER A 39 11.90 -7.04 -1.09
N MET A 40 10.74 -6.58 -1.59
CA MET A 40 10.43 -5.18 -1.93
C MET A 40 11.22 -4.64 -3.13
N THR A 41 11.85 -5.50 -3.94
CA THR A 41 12.54 -5.10 -5.18
C THR A 41 11.55 -4.53 -6.19
N GLU A 42 10.44 -5.24 -6.44
CA GLU A 42 9.41 -4.74 -7.36
C GLU A 42 8.78 -3.43 -6.87
N ALA A 43 8.62 -3.28 -5.56
CA ALA A 43 8.14 -2.03 -4.98
C ALA A 43 9.09 -0.86 -5.26
N ALA A 44 10.40 -1.07 -5.14
CA ALA A 44 11.40 -0.06 -5.45
C ALA A 44 11.39 0.30 -6.94
N LEU A 45 11.35 -0.70 -7.83
CA LEU A 45 11.30 -0.49 -9.27
C LEU A 45 10.05 0.27 -9.72
N LEU A 46 8.89 -0.04 -9.13
CA LEU A 46 7.64 0.66 -9.41
C LEU A 46 7.67 2.12 -8.98
N LEU A 47 8.25 2.42 -7.82
CA LEU A 47 8.38 3.78 -7.32
C LEU A 47 9.41 4.59 -8.11
N ASP A 48 10.50 3.96 -8.56
CA ASP A 48 11.49 4.59 -9.44
C ASP A 48 10.89 4.93 -10.81
N ALA A 49 10.19 3.96 -11.43
CA ALA A 49 9.62 4.15 -12.77
C ALA A 49 8.40 5.09 -12.80
N PHE A 50 7.56 5.07 -11.77
CA PHE A 50 6.26 5.76 -11.77
C PHE A 50 6.06 6.73 -10.60
N GLY A 51 7.12 7.09 -9.88
CA GLY A 51 7.08 7.99 -8.73
C GLY A 51 6.46 9.36 -9.05
N ASP A 52 6.72 9.91 -10.23
CA ASP A 52 6.12 11.18 -10.68
C ASP A 52 4.61 11.10 -10.90
N ARG A 53 4.08 9.89 -11.11
CA ARG A 53 2.64 9.63 -11.25
C ARG A 53 1.98 9.27 -9.92
N LEU A 54 2.74 9.05 -8.86
CA LEU A 54 2.26 8.57 -7.58
C LEU A 54 1.24 9.54 -6.96
N ALA A 55 0.04 9.04 -6.72
CA ALA A 55 -1.09 9.79 -6.17
C ALA A 55 -1.31 9.57 -4.70
N GLU A 56 -1.18 8.32 -4.28
CA GLU A 56 -1.46 7.90 -2.92
C GLU A 56 -0.78 6.56 -2.70
N VAL A 57 -0.45 6.30 -1.43
CA VAL A 57 0.06 5.02 -0.98
C VAL A 57 -0.97 4.40 -0.06
N HIS A 58 -1.50 3.25 -0.45
CA HIS A 58 -2.36 2.44 0.40
C HIS A 58 -1.50 1.52 1.23
N MET A 59 -1.54 1.73 2.55
CA MET A 59 -0.82 0.90 3.50
C MET A 59 -1.77 -0.03 4.23
N SER A 60 -1.51 -1.32 4.08
CA SER A 60 -2.18 -2.38 4.82
C SER A 60 -1.25 -3.58 4.93
N GLU A 61 -1.40 -4.39 5.99
CA GLU A 61 -0.81 -5.73 5.98
C GLU A 61 -1.80 -6.67 5.29
N VAL A 62 -1.31 -7.47 4.35
CA VAL A 62 -2.11 -8.49 3.67
C VAL A 62 -1.46 -9.86 3.85
N ASN A 63 -2.25 -10.84 4.27
CA ASN A 63 -1.76 -12.22 4.43
C ASN A 63 -1.74 -12.98 3.10
N ALA A 64 -1.25 -14.22 3.15
CA ALA A 64 -1.17 -15.10 1.97
C ALA A 64 -2.53 -15.30 1.26
N ALA A 65 -3.66 -15.12 1.95
CA ALA A 65 -5.01 -15.18 1.37
C ALA A 65 -5.50 -13.83 0.81
N SER A 66 -4.64 -12.81 0.72
CA SER A 66 -4.99 -11.45 0.29
C SER A 66 -6.08 -10.80 1.15
N ARG A 67 -6.10 -11.11 2.44
CA ARG A 67 -6.96 -10.46 3.45
C ARG A 67 -6.12 -9.52 4.29
N HIS A 68 -6.71 -8.40 4.67
CA HIS A 68 -6.06 -7.43 5.53
C HIS A 68 -5.94 -7.97 6.96
N ASP A 69 -4.77 -7.81 7.56
CA ASP A 69 -4.45 -8.11 8.96
C ASP A 69 -3.93 -6.82 9.65
N PRO A 70 -3.82 -6.80 10.99
CA PRO A 70 -3.09 -5.73 11.68
C PRO A 70 -1.65 -5.60 11.17
N ILE A 71 -1.15 -4.36 11.07
CA ILE A 71 0.20 -4.08 10.57
C ILE A 71 1.25 -4.61 11.54
N SER A 72 2.00 -5.63 11.11
CA SER A 72 3.07 -6.26 11.90
C SER A 72 4.38 -5.46 11.84
N LEU A 73 5.30 -5.72 12.78
CA LEU A 73 6.65 -5.12 12.73
C LEU A 73 7.43 -5.53 11.47
N ASN A 74 7.21 -6.75 10.98
CA ASN A 74 7.81 -7.23 9.74
C ASN A 74 7.28 -6.45 8.53
N ALA A 75 5.98 -6.11 8.53
CA ALA A 75 5.39 -5.27 7.51
C ALA A 75 6.02 -3.87 7.52
N VAL A 76 6.08 -3.24 8.70
CA VAL A 76 6.74 -1.94 8.84
C VAL A 76 8.18 -2.00 8.35
N ALA A 77 8.97 -2.99 8.79
CA ALA A 77 10.36 -3.14 8.38
C ALA A 77 10.52 -3.32 6.86
N ALA A 78 9.63 -4.09 6.21
CA ALA A 78 9.62 -4.24 4.77
C ALA A 78 9.27 -2.92 4.07
N PHE A 79 8.18 -2.26 4.48
CA PHE A 79 7.74 -0.98 3.89
C PHE A 79 8.80 0.11 4.04
N SER A 80 9.53 0.10 5.15
CA SER A 80 10.65 1.01 5.44
C SER A 80 11.71 1.01 4.34
N ARG A 81 11.90 -0.10 3.61
CA ARG A 81 12.93 -0.23 2.58
C ARG A 81 12.72 0.71 1.40
N VAL A 82 11.47 1.05 1.11
CA VAL A 82 11.10 1.91 -0.03
C VAL A 82 10.55 3.27 0.41
N ALA A 83 10.49 3.52 1.72
CA ALA A 83 9.97 4.77 2.29
C ALA A 83 10.66 6.02 1.73
N GLY A 84 11.98 5.97 1.53
CA GLY A 84 12.75 7.10 1.01
C GLY A 84 12.46 7.47 -0.45
N ALA A 85 11.80 6.59 -1.20
CA ALA A 85 11.38 6.86 -2.58
C ALA A 85 9.98 7.51 -2.67
N ILE A 86 9.24 7.59 -1.55
CA ILE A 86 7.92 8.21 -1.50
C ILE A 86 8.10 9.66 -1.06
N ARG A 87 7.66 10.59 -1.92
CA ARG A 87 7.70 12.02 -1.64
C ARG A 87 6.79 12.38 -0.47
N GLU A 88 7.19 13.37 0.33
CA GLU A 88 6.45 13.77 1.55
C GLU A 88 5.03 14.25 1.27
N GLU A 89 4.78 14.80 0.07
CA GLU A 89 3.47 15.32 -0.34
C GLU A 89 2.47 14.22 -0.69
N VAL A 90 2.93 12.98 -0.89
CA VAL A 90 2.07 11.87 -1.29
C VAL A 90 1.29 11.36 -0.08
N PRO A 91 -0.06 11.39 -0.12
CA PRO A 91 -0.87 10.91 0.98
C PRO A 91 -0.71 9.41 1.20
N ILE A 92 -0.55 9.01 2.47
CA ILE A 92 -0.55 7.60 2.90
C ILE A 92 -1.90 7.29 3.55
N VAL A 93 -2.66 6.38 2.93
CA VAL A 93 -3.97 5.92 3.41
C VAL A 93 -3.80 4.57 4.10
N ARG A 94 -4.08 4.52 5.40
CA ARG A 94 -4.08 3.26 6.16
C ARG A 94 -5.42 2.54 5.99
N LEU A 95 -5.42 1.36 5.37
CA LEU A 95 -6.60 0.51 5.29
C LEU A 95 -6.72 -0.32 6.58
N ARG A 96 -7.81 -0.10 7.33
CA ARG A 96 -8.05 -0.79 8.61
C ARG A 96 -8.86 -2.06 8.42
N VAL A 97 -8.50 -3.10 9.18
CA VAL A 97 -9.37 -4.26 9.42
C VAL A 97 -10.34 -3.89 10.54
N ARG A 98 -11.65 -3.95 10.29
CA ARG A 98 -12.63 -3.99 11.39
C ARG A 98 -12.81 -5.46 11.78
N HIS A 99 -12.26 -5.84 12.92
CA HIS A 99 -12.74 -7.06 13.59
C HIS A 99 -14.09 -6.72 14.24
N GLY A 100 -15.15 -7.45 13.88
CA GLY A 100 -16.41 -7.39 14.62
C GLY A 100 -16.19 -7.87 16.07
N PRO A 101 -16.98 -7.41 17.05
CA PRO A 101 -16.92 -7.94 18.41
C PRO A 101 -17.12 -9.46 18.34
N GLY A 102 -16.24 -10.22 18.98
CA GLY A 102 -16.18 -11.67 18.87
C GLY A 102 -17.54 -12.33 19.10
N GLY A 103 -18.09 -12.94 18.06
CA GLY A 103 -19.24 -13.81 18.12
C GLY A 103 -18.88 -15.13 17.45
N GLY A 104 -18.86 -16.20 18.23
CA GLY A 104 -18.67 -17.55 17.71
C GLY A 104 -19.73 -17.88 16.67
N GLY A 105 -19.30 -18.54 15.58
CA GLY A 105 -20.20 -19.24 14.67
C GLY A 105 -20.54 -18.49 13.38
N ARG A 106 -20.15 -19.17 12.29
CA ARG A 106 -20.59 -19.06 10.89
C ARG A 106 -19.89 -18.05 9.99
N ARG A 107 -19.36 -18.65 8.91
CA ARG A 107 -18.70 -18.06 7.76
C ARG A 107 -19.62 -17.03 7.11
N GLY A 108 -19.29 -15.74 7.24
CA GLY A 108 -19.96 -14.64 6.54
C GLY A 108 -18.91 -13.83 5.78
N ARG A 109 -19.18 -13.56 4.49
CA ARG A 109 -18.35 -12.70 3.63
C ARG A 109 -18.26 -11.33 4.29
N GLY A 110 -17.07 -10.95 4.77
CA GLY A 110 -16.82 -9.62 5.31
C GLY A 110 -16.95 -8.58 4.20
N GLN A 111 -18.04 -7.81 4.22
CA GLN A 111 -18.21 -6.63 3.39
C GLN A 111 -17.17 -5.58 3.79
N LEU A 112 -16.42 -5.11 2.79
CA LEU A 112 -15.50 -3.99 2.92
C LEU A 112 -16.33 -2.71 3.03
N SER A 113 -16.51 -2.19 4.24
CA SER A 113 -16.86 -0.78 4.42
C SER A 113 -15.57 0.02 4.35
N GLY A 114 -15.22 0.47 3.14
CA GLY A 114 -14.16 1.46 2.93
C GLY A 114 -14.57 2.77 3.57
N THR A 115 -14.29 2.95 4.85
CA THR A 115 -14.35 4.28 5.45
C THR A 115 -13.08 5.00 5.00
N THR A 116 -13.19 5.80 3.94
CA THR A 116 -12.18 6.80 3.59
C THR A 116 -12.12 7.79 4.74
N LEU A 117 -11.30 7.51 5.75
CA LEU A 117 -10.79 8.60 6.57
C LEU A 117 -9.79 9.29 5.66
N ALA A 118 -10.25 10.32 4.94
CA ALA A 118 -9.37 11.34 4.40
C ALA A 118 -8.69 11.96 5.62
N MET A 119 -7.61 11.33 6.10
CA MET A 119 -6.75 11.97 7.05
C MET A 119 -6.20 13.18 6.32
N ARG A 120 -6.40 14.34 6.95
CA ARG A 120 -5.81 15.63 6.54
C ARG A 120 -4.40 15.35 6.04
N PRO A 121 -3.94 15.96 4.92
CA PRO A 121 -2.55 15.85 4.54
C PRO A 121 -1.74 16.22 5.77
N MET A 122 -1.06 15.23 6.37
CA MET A 122 -0.09 15.55 7.40
C MET A 122 1.07 16.15 6.61
N ALA A 123 1.00 17.47 6.42
CA ALA A 123 2.15 18.31 6.12
C ALA A 123 3.10 18.36 7.34
N ALA A 124 3.37 17.19 7.94
CA ALA A 124 4.46 17.01 8.85
C ALA A 124 5.63 16.67 7.94
N SER A 125 6.53 17.64 7.75
CA SER A 125 7.77 17.36 7.04
C SER A 125 8.43 16.16 7.68
N TRP A 126 8.62 15.10 6.90
CA TRP A 126 9.25 13.86 7.37
C TRP A 126 10.76 14.08 7.31
N GLY A 127 11.25 15.06 8.09
CA GLY A 127 12.63 15.56 7.98
C GLY A 127 13.65 14.44 7.77
N ASN A 128 14.60 14.68 6.86
CA ASN A 128 15.60 13.73 6.34
C ASN A 128 15.81 12.49 7.23
N GLY A 129 15.18 11.37 6.85
CA GLY A 129 15.34 10.08 7.51
C GLY A 129 14.17 9.59 8.37
N ARG A 130 13.04 10.33 8.45
CA ARG A 130 11.83 9.80 9.11
C ARG A 130 11.08 8.83 8.20
N ASN A 131 10.82 7.65 8.74
CA ASN A 131 10.05 6.62 8.08
C ASN A 131 8.55 6.81 8.39
N PRO A 132 7.73 7.16 7.39
CA PRO A 132 6.34 7.53 7.62
C PRO A 132 5.51 6.36 8.13
N PHE A 133 5.91 5.12 7.87
CA PHE A 133 5.16 3.93 8.29
C PHE A 133 5.28 3.64 9.79
N ARG A 134 6.25 4.24 10.49
CA ARG A 134 6.43 4.02 11.94
C ARG A 134 5.34 4.66 12.79
N GLU A 135 4.70 5.72 12.31
CA GLU A 135 3.64 6.43 13.05
C GLU A 135 2.31 5.67 13.03
N PHE A 136 2.17 4.70 12.13
CA PHE A 136 0.96 3.89 11.99
C PHE A 136 1.02 2.59 12.79
N ARG A 137 1.72 2.58 13.93
CA ARG A 137 1.56 1.52 14.93
C ARG A 137 0.12 1.53 15.45
N GLY A 138 -0.41 0.35 15.76
CA GLY A 138 -1.69 0.13 16.40
C GLY A 138 -1.54 -1.00 17.37
#